data_AF-A0A3D2R107-F1
#
_entry.id   AF-A0A3D2R107-F1
#
_cell.length_a   1.000
_cell.length_b   1.000
_cell.length_c   1.000
_cell.angle_alpha   90.00
_cell.angle_beta   90.00
_cell.angle_gamma   90.00
#
_symmetry.space_group_name_H-M   'P 1'
#
loop_
_entity.id
_entity.type
_entity.pdbx_description
1 polymer ?
#
loop_
_entity_poly.entity_id
_entity_poly.type
_entity_poly.pdbx_seq_one_letter_code
_entity_poly.pdbx_strand_id
1 'polypeptide(L)'
;FLREGSAVNDFLKPERIIIGTNSEYAKTTLKALYKPLCRKSDKIIFMSSESAELTKYSANAFLATKISFINEIAEIAEIIGADMHEIRQGIGTDSRIGKDFLYAGLGYGEIGRASCRERV
;
A
#
# COMPACT_ATOMS: atom_id res chain seq x y z
N PHE A 1 -0.45 9.20 3.12
CA PHE A 1 -0.93 7.87 2.70
C PHE A 1 -1.96 7.37 3.70
N LEU A 2 -3.06 8.11 3.87
CA LEU A 2 -4.08 7.75 4.86
C LEU A 2 -5.06 6.77 4.24
N ARG A 3 -5.50 5.78 5.01
CA ARG A 3 -6.60 4.90 4.64
C ARG A 3 -7.88 5.39 5.32
N GLU A 4 -8.99 5.21 4.64
CA GLU A 4 -10.31 5.50 5.19
C GLU A 4 -10.58 4.56 6.39
N GLY A 5 -11.13 5.10 7.48
CA GLY A 5 -11.35 4.36 8.73
C GLY A 5 -10.16 4.28 9.70
N SER A 6 -8.92 4.53 9.25
CA SER A 6 -7.72 4.57 10.13
C SER A 6 -6.91 5.86 10.05
N ALA A 7 -7.46 6.89 9.42
CA ALA A 7 -6.76 8.14 9.11
C ALA A 7 -6.06 8.80 10.32
N VAL A 8 -6.69 8.82 11.49
CA VAL A 8 -6.10 9.43 12.70
C VAL A 8 -4.85 8.65 13.16
N ASN A 9 -4.93 7.32 13.21
CA ASN A 9 -3.80 6.49 13.63
C ASN A 9 -2.68 6.50 12.60
N ASP A 10 -3.02 6.43 11.31
CA ASP A 10 -2.06 6.50 10.21
C ASP A 10 -1.34 7.86 10.15
N PHE A 11 -2.02 8.95 10.55
CA PHE A 11 -1.40 10.28 10.66
C PHE A 11 -0.49 10.41 11.88
N LEU A 12 -0.88 9.86 13.04
CA LEU A 12 -0.09 9.95 14.28
C LEU A 12 1.13 9.02 14.28
N LYS A 13 1.08 7.91 13.54
CA LYS A 13 2.15 6.91 13.44
C LYS A 13 2.40 6.52 11.98
N PRO A 14 2.85 7.46 11.14
CA PRO A 14 3.10 7.16 9.74
C PRO A 14 4.26 6.17 9.62
N GLU A 15 4.23 5.31 8.61
CA GLU A 15 5.40 4.50 8.24
C GLU A 15 6.52 5.38 7.68
N ARG A 16 6.14 6.32 6.80
CA ARG A 16 7.01 7.34 6.20
C ARG A 16 6.24 8.62 5.86
N ILE A 17 6.93 9.75 5.84
CA ILE A 17 6.42 11.07 5.43
C ILE A 17 7.22 11.50 4.21
N ILE A 18 6.53 11.73 3.09
CA ILE A 18 7.15 12.20 1.84
C ILE A 18 6.85 13.69 1.68
N ILE A 19 7.89 14.48 1.46
CA ILE A 19 7.79 15.93 1.29
C ILE A 19 8.50 16.33 0.01
N GLY A 20 7.72 16.81 -0.96
CA GLY A 20 8.23 17.41 -2.20
C GLY A 20 8.47 18.91 -2.00
N THR A 21 9.72 19.35 -2.07
CA THR A 21 10.03 20.78 -2.05
C THR A 21 11.42 21.09 -2.62
N ASN A 22 11.49 22.19 -3.38
CA ASN A 22 12.74 22.74 -3.91
C ASN A 22 13.29 23.88 -3.02
N SER A 23 12.58 24.29 -1.96
CA SER A 23 12.98 25.38 -1.07
C SER A 23 13.64 24.87 0.21
N GLU A 24 14.87 25.31 0.48
CA GLU A 24 15.61 24.91 1.66
C GLU A 24 14.99 25.45 2.97
N TYR A 25 14.36 26.63 2.89
CA TYR A 25 13.55 27.18 3.98
C TYR A 25 12.36 26.28 4.31
N ALA A 26 11.65 25.80 3.27
CA ALA A 26 10.51 24.90 3.45
C ALA A 26 10.95 23.55 4.04
N LYS A 27 12.09 23.00 3.62
CA LYS A 27 12.65 21.77 4.21
C LYS A 27 12.89 21.93 5.70
N THR A 28 13.57 23.00 6.10
CA THR A 28 13.91 23.25 7.52
C THR A 28 12.65 23.43 8.36
N THR A 29 11.69 24.21 7.86
CA THR A 29 10.42 24.49 8.54
C THR A 29 9.58 23.22 8.70
N LEU A 30 9.39 22.45 7.63
CA LEU A 30 8.61 21.22 7.67
C LEU A 30 9.29 20.12 8.49
N LYS A 31 10.63 20.05 8.46
CA LYS A 31 11.39 19.14 9.32
C LYS A 31 11.13 19.45 10.79
N ALA A 32 11.15 20.72 11.18
CA ALA A 32 10.84 21.13 12.56
C ALA A 32 9.39 20.79 12.94
N LEU A 33 8.43 21.03 12.03
CA LEU A 33 7.02 20.75 12.23
C LEU A 33 6.74 19.25 12.45
N TYR A 34 7.34 18.38 11.64
CA TYR A 34 7.11 16.92 11.69
C TYR A 34 8.00 16.18 12.68
N LYS A 35 9.03 16.83 13.25
CA LYS A 35 9.94 16.27 14.26
C LYS A 35 9.22 15.61 15.45
N PRO A 36 8.14 16.18 16.03
CA PRO A 36 7.43 15.56 17.14
C PRO A 36 6.73 14.23 16.77
N LEU A 37 6.37 14.04 15.51
CA LEU A 37 5.74 12.81 15.00
C LEU A 37 6.77 11.72 14.66
N CYS A 38 8.05 12.08 14.48
CA CYS A 38 9.12 11.19 14.05
C CYS A 38 10.08 10.77 15.18
N ARG A 39 9.65 10.81 16.45
CA ARG A 39 10.51 10.62 17.65
C ARG A 39 11.36 9.34 17.70
N LYS A 40 11.02 8.28 16.94
CA LYS A 40 11.70 6.97 17.00
C LYS A 40 12.55 6.62 15.77
N SER A 41 12.46 7.39 14.68
CA SER A 41 13.16 7.09 13.42
C SER A 41 12.97 8.25 12.44
N ASP A 42 14.03 8.62 11.70
CA ASP A 42 13.94 9.58 10.60
C ASP A 42 13.08 9.01 9.47
N LYS A 43 11.78 9.28 9.54
CA LYS A 43 10.76 8.82 8.60
C LYS A 43 10.48 9.82 7.48
N ILE A 44 11.20 10.94 7.46
CA ILE A 44 10.98 12.03 6.51
C ILE A 44 11.88 11.85 5.30
N ILE A 45 11.27 11.78 4.12
CA ILE A 45 11.96 11.68 2.84
C ILE A 45 11.69 12.97 2.07
N PHE A 46 12.75 13.76 1.85
CA PHE A 46 12.70 14.95 1.01
C PHE A 46 13.02 14.59 -0.44
N MET A 47 12.27 15.17 -1.37
CA MET A 47 12.47 15.01 -2.82
C MET A 47 11.94 16.24 -3.56
N SER A 48 12.03 16.26 -4.89
CA SER A 48 11.41 17.31 -5.71
C SER A 48 9.87 17.21 -5.64
N SER A 49 9.18 18.31 -5.94
CA SER A 49 7.71 18.35 -5.93
C SER A 49 7.12 17.33 -6.90
N GLU A 50 7.66 17.27 -8.11
CA GLU A 50 7.24 16.36 -9.19
C GLU A 50 7.43 14.90 -8.77
N SER A 51 8.56 14.60 -8.10
CA SER A 51 8.84 13.25 -7.60
C SER A 51 7.88 12.84 -6.49
N ALA A 52 7.50 13.76 -5.61
CA ALA A 52 6.58 13.47 -4.50
C ALA A 52 5.17 13.16 -5.01
N GLU A 53 4.69 13.94 -5.97
CA GLU A 53 3.42 13.71 -6.65
C GLU A 53 3.41 12.34 -7.33
N LEU A 54 4.42 12.06 -8.17
CA LEU A 54 4.52 10.79 -8.86
C LEU A 54 4.64 9.62 -7.88
N THR A 55 5.36 9.79 -6.77
CA THR A 55 5.46 8.74 -5.73
C THR A 55 4.10 8.38 -5.15
N LYS A 56 3.19 9.36 -4.99
CA LYS A 56 1.83 9.07 -4.51
C LYS A 56 1.03 8.26 -5.52
N TYR A 57 1.11 8.61 -6.80
CA TYR A 57 0.45 7.84 -7.87
C TYR A 57 1.03 6.43 -8.00
N SER A 58 2.36 6.31 -8.08
CA SER A 58 3.06 5.04 -8.24
C SER A 58 2.79 4.08 -7.09
N ALA A 59 2.75 4.56 -5.84
CA ALA A 59 2.45 3.70 -4.70
C ALA A 59 1.02 3.12 -4.77
N ASN A 60 0.03 3.96 -5.08
CA ASN A 60 -1.36 3.50 -5.20
C ASN A 60 -1.54 2.56 -6.41
N ALA A 61 -0.93 2.90 -7.55
CA ALA A 61 -0.97 2.07 -8.75
C ALA A 61 -0.33 0.69 -8.51
N PHE A 62 0.83 0.65 -7.86
CA PHE A 62 1.51 -0.61 -7.55
C PHE A 62 0.69 -1.51 -6.62
N LEU A 63 0.06 -0.93 -5.59
CA LEU A 63 -0.84 -1.68 -4.70
C LEU A 63 -2.04 -2.24 -5.48
N ALA A 64 -2.64 -1.45 -6.38
CA ALA A 64 -3.73 -1.92 -7.24
C ALA A 64 -3.27 -3.05 -8.17
N THR A 65 -2.11 -2.90 -8.82
CA THR A 65 -1.52 -3.94 -9.68
C THR A 65 -1.27 -5.24 -8.92
N LYS A 66 -0.79 -5.17 -7.67
CA LYS A 66 -0.54 -6.36 -6.85
C LYS A 66 -1.84 -7.13 -6.56
N ILE A 67 -2.93 -6.42 -6.30
CA ILE A 67 -4.26 -7.01 -6.10
C ILE A 67 -4.78 -7.61 -7.41
N SER A 68 -4.76 -6.84 -8.51
CA SER A 68 -5.19 -7.33 -9.82
C SER A 68 -4.42 -8.57 -10.25
N PHE A 69 -3.10 -8.58 -10.08
CA PHE A 69 -2.25 -9.72 -10.39
C PHE A 69 -2.70 -10.97 -9.62
N ILE A 70 -2.94 -10.84 -8.32
CA ILE A 70 -3.36 -11.97 -7.48
C ILE A 70 -4.77 -12.47 -7.82
N ASN A 71 -5.67 -11.58 -8.23
CA ASN A 71 -6.99 -11.98 -8.70
C ASN A 71 -6.91 -12.77 -10.02
N GLU A 72 -6.06 -12.37 -10.97
CA GLU A 72 -5.85 -13.14 -12.21
C GLU A 72 -5.22 -14.51 -11.93
N ILE A 73 -4.26 -14.60 -11.01
CA ILE A 73 -3.67 -15.88 -10.61
C ILE A 73 -4.71 -16.78 -9.93
N ALA A 74 -5.64 -16.22 -9.15
CA ALA A 74 -6.72 -16.99 -8.54
C ALA A 74 -7.65 -17.62 -9.59
N GLU A 75 -8.02 -16.85 -10.62
CA GLU A 75 -8.83 -17.37 -11.75
C GLU A 75 -8.13 -18.53 -12.47
N ILE A 76 -6.82 -18.39 -12.73
CA ILE A 76 -6.02 -19.47 -13.33
C ILE A 76 -5.96 -20.70 -12.40
N ALA A 77 -5.78 -20.48 -11.10
CA ALA A 77 -5.74 -21.54 -10.10
C ALA A 77 -7.06 -22.33 -10.04
N GLU A 78 -8.20 -21.65 -10.14
CA GLU A 78 -9.51 -22.30 -10.21
C GLU A 78 -9.66 -23.20 -11.44
N ILE A 79 -9.19 -22.75 -12.61
CA ILE A 79 -9.25 -23.54 -13.85
C ILE A 79 -8.43 -24.83 -13.76
N ILE A 80 -7.25 -24.78 -13.13
CA ILE A 80 -6.34 -25.94 -13.03
C ILE A 80 -6.55 -26.78 -11.76
N GLY A 81 -7.42 -26.33 -10.85
CA GLY A 81 -7.68 -26.99 -9.56
C GLY A 81 -6.56 -26.82 -8.53
N ALA A 82 -5.79 -25.72 -8.59
CA ALA A 82 -4.76 -25.40 -7.62
C ALA A 82 -5.32 -24.57 -6.43
N ASP A 83 -4.74 -24.76 -5.23
CA ASP A 83 -5.15 -24.00 -4.04
C ASP A 83 -4.44 -22.64 -3.99
N MET A 84 -5.23 -21.56 -4.10
CA MET A 84 -4.74 -20.20 -4.03
C MET A 84 -4.10 -19.85 -2.67
N HIS A 85 -4.53 -20.50 -1.58
CA HIS A 85 -3.94 -20.32 -0.27
C HIS A 85 -2.50 -20.82 -0.21
N GLU A 86 -2.22 -21.98 -0.80
CA GLU A 86 -0.87 -22.56 -0.90
C GLU A 86 0.03 -21.68 -1.77
N ILE A 87 -0.47 -21.24 -2.94
CA ILE A 87 0.26 -20.35 -3.85
C ILE A 87 0.64 -19.05 -3.14
N ARG A 88 -0.31 -18.43 -2.44
CA ARG A 88 -0.10 -17.20 -1.68
C ARG A 88 0.95 -17.37 -0.58
N GLN A 89 0.91 -18.47 0.18
CA GLN A 89 1.91 -18.76 1.20
C GLN A 89 3.30 -18.93 0.56
N GLY A 90 3.37 -19.65 -0.56
CA GLY A 90 4.60 -19.84 -1.33
C GLY A 90 5.23 -18.50 -1.72
N ILE A 91 4.53 -17.68 -2.50
CA ILE A 91 5.07 -16.40 -3.00
C ILE A 91 5.26 -15.37 -1.88
N GLY A 92 4.42 -15.40 -0.84
CA GLY A 92 4.47 -14.46 0.27
C GLY A 92 5.64 -14.69 1.25
N THR A 93 6.30 -15.85 1.18
CA THR A 93 7.54 -16.09 1.95
C THR A 93 8.74 -15.35 1.36
N ASP A 94 8.69 -14.97 0.08
CA ASP A 94 9.73 -14.17 -0.55
C ASP A 94 9.70 -12.73 -0.01
N SER A 95 10.80 -12.33 0.64
CA SER A 95 10.95 -11.01 1.25
C SER A 95 10.86 -9.85 0.25
N ARG A 96 11.08 -10.10 -1.04
CA ARG A 96 10.97 -9.11 -2.11
C ARG A 96 9.52 -8.83 -2.49
N ILE A 97 8.62 -9.80 -2.29
CA ILE A 97 7.19 -9.69 -2.59
C ILE A 97 6.42 -9.21 -1.36
N GLY A 98 6.71 -9.83 -0.20
CA GLY A 98 6.04 -9.54 1.06
C GLY A 98 4.60 -10.05 1.12
N LYS A 99 4.11 -10.29 2.34
CA LYS A 99 2.82 -10.96 2.62
C LYS A 99 1.59 -10.07 2.45
N ASP A 100 1.77 -8.75 2.47
CA ASP A 100 0.66 -7.79 2.45
C ASP A 100 0.10 -7.61 1.03
N PHE A 101 -1.20 -7.32 0.92
CA PHE A 101 -1.92 -7.13 -0.36
C PHE A 101 -1.89 -8.35 -1.29
N LEU A 102 -1.78 -9.57 -0.74
CA LEU A 102 -1.86 -10.83 -1.48
C LEU A 102 -3.19 -11.59 -1.24
N TYR A 103 -4.22 -10.91 -0.74
CA TYR A 103 -5.53 -11.52 -0.55
C TYR A 103 -6.33 -11.38 -1.85
N ALA A 104 -6.55 -12.51 -2.52
CA ALA A 104 -7.51 -12.58 -3.61
C ALA A 104 -8.91 -12.31 -3.05
N GLY A 105 -9.66 -11.45 -3.72
CA GLY A 105 -11.00 -11.05 -3.32
C GLY A 105 -11.69 -10.25 -4.42
N LEU A 106 -13.01 -10.08 -4.31
CA LEU A 106 -13.80 -9.19 -5.19
C LEU A 106 -13.08 -7.84 -5.25
N GLY A 107 -12.57 -7.49 -6.43
CA GLY A 107 -11.57 -6.44 -6.64
C GLY A 107 -11.86 -5.12 -5.93
N TYR A 108 -10.79 -4.36 -5.64
CA TYR A 108 -10.89 -3.09 -4.93
C TYR A 108 -11.74 -2.09 -5.73
N GLY A 109 -12.97 -1.88 -5.27
CA GLY A 109 -13.90 -0.87 -5.73
C GLY A 109 -14.79 -0.46 -4.56
N GLU A 110 -14.84 0.85 -4.29
CA GLU A 110 -15.93 1.42 -3.49
C GLU A 110 -17.28 1.00 -4.11
N ILE A 111 -18.25 0.75 -3.24
CA ILE A 111 -19.62 0.28 -3.50
C ILE A 111 -19.71 -1.25 -3.64
N GLY A 112 -20.17 -1.86 -2.55
CA GLY A 112 -20.26 -3.30 -2.39
C GLY A 112 -21.15 -4.02 -3.40
N ARG A 113 -20.70 -5.21 -3.76
CA ARG A 113 -21.54 -6.41 -3.72
C ARG A 113 -20.72 -7.53 -3.10
N ALA A 114 -21.11 -7.91 -1.88
CA ALA A 114 -20.77 -9.22 -1.35
C ALA A 114 -21.42 -10.26 -2.27
N SER A 115 -20.61 -10.96 -3.05
CA SER A 115 -20.99 -12.25 -3.61
C SER A 115 -19.99 -13.28 -3.10
N CYS A 116 -20.04 -13.48 -1.78
CA CYS A 116 -19.62 -14.73 -1.18
C CYS A 116 -20.58 -15.79 -1.75
N ARG A 117 -20.17 -16.48 -2.81
CA ARG A 117 -20.83 -17.73 -3.20
C ARG A 117 -20.36 -18.77 -2.20
N GLU A 118 -21.14 -18.94 -1.15
CA GLU A 118 -21.21 -20.19 -0.40
C GLU A 118 -21.41 -21.35 -1.37
N ARG A 119 -20.60 -22.39 -1.19
CA ARG A 119 -20.82 -23.80 -1.54
C ARG A 119 -19.72 -24.54 -0.78
N VAL A 120 -19.99 -25.18 0.38
CA VAL A 120 -20.71 -26.47 0.54
C VAL A 120 -20.54 -27.38 -0.65
#